data_AF-A0A975VDC5-F1
#
_entry.id   AF-A0A975VDC5-F1
#
_cell.length_a   1.000
_cell.length_b   1.000
_cell.length_c   1.000
_cell.angle_alpha   90.00
_cell.angle_beta   90.00
_cell.angle_gamma   90.00
#
_symmetry.space_group_name_H-M   'P 1'
#
loop_
_entity.id
_entity.type
_entity.pdbx_description
1 polymer ?
#
loop_
_entity_poly.entity_id
_entity_poly.type
_entity_poly.pdbx_seq_one_letter_code
_entity_poly.pdbx_strand_id
1 'polypeptide(L)'
;MSTSLSLQAIGSGGFTVTKASGVVIFVSYGAALTSTTSVPSFIGSGGSDYLTQFQPFELTRTGGSGDQGNMTNINYFTAPMQISSYNGGASGTLLESRGFTQTASAIGALLGPLSGNSSSAVITNGSGGSVIRYVGPSSYGPADANPYPSFSAYLTAINAAGQITAISNNNAFNVPPTAGVGSTNYNFTLNLGATVGSDNSIHLNGSISTTIIPYGGTATAGQTFDDCSVTISAADANALNFTIYGQAISGAVSFGSGWTALGNYMESVGLSAQGALATTQNLAIGEITTGLLGGFVNSATIPAGQTQAIGNLPSSTWWKLNPTVAFSDIQTNNAYYNQYANVIYKASGNQAYSIPYSDRLGSGPLINSVQYNGTSVDTWVVTLSPAVS
;
A
#
# COMPACT_ATOMS: atom_id res chain seq x y z
N MET A 1 14.64 20.10 4.15
CA MET A 1 15.59 20.10 5.28
C MET A 1 14.81 19.70 6.52
N SER A 2 15.24 18.65 7.23
CA SER A 2 14.68 18.17 8.47
C SER A 2 15.56 18.59 9.65
N THR A 3 14.95 18.61 10.84
CA THR A 3 15.62 18.92 12.10
C THR A 3 15.47 17.73 13.02
N SER A 4 16.58 17.21 13.54
CA SER A 4 16.57 16.14 14.54
C SER A 4 16.25 16.70 15.92
N LEU A 5 15.27 16.12 16.60
CA LEU A 5 14.91 16.46 17.97
C LEU A 5 15.25 15.29 18.90
N SER A 6 15.94 15.56 20.00
CA SER A 6 16.18 14.56 21.02
C SER A 6 14.91 14.32 21.84
N LEU A 7 14.48 13.06 21.96
CA LEU A 7 13.34 12.68 22.81
C LEU A 7 13.58 13.07 24.28
N GLN A 8 14.83 13.02 24.74
CA GLN A 8 15.22 13.48 26.08
C GLN A 8 15.06 15.00 26.22
N ALA A 9 15.36 15.75 25.16
CA ALA A 9 15.28 17.22 25.19
C ALA A 9 13.84 17.74 25.11
N ILE A 10 12.98 17.11 24.31
CA ILE A 10 11.54 17.47 24.25
C ILE A 10 10.79 17.01 25.50
N GLY A 11 11.27 15.94 26.16
CA GLY A 11 10.68 15.40 27.39
C GLY A 11 9.21 15.02 27.25
N SER A 12 8.48 15.04 28.37
CA SER A 12 7.05 14.70 28.41
C SER A 12 6.14 15.75 27.76
N GLY A 13 6.67 16.94 27.44
CA GLY A 13 5.92 17.99 26.76
C GLY A 13 5.75 17.75 25.26
N GLY A 14 6.57 16.88 24.67
CA GLY A 14 6.57 16.62 23.23
C GLY A 14 6.94 17.86 22.42
N PHE A 15 6.43 17.95 21.20
CA PHE A 15 6.58 19.12 20.33
C PHE A 15 5.29 19.40 19.57
N THR A 16 5.10 20.66 19.18
CA THR A 16 3.89 21.08 18.46
C THR A 16 4.08 20.98 16.96
N VAL A 17 3.15 20.30 16.28
CA VAL A 17 3.03 20.35 14.82
C VAL A 17 1.87 21.27 14.45
N THR A 18 2.18 22.46 13.95
CA THR A 18 1.18 23.45 13.52
C THR A 18 0.59 23.11 12.16
N LYS A 19 1.43 22.66 11.22
CA LYS A 19 1.03 22.21 9.89
C LYS A 19 1.96 21.12 9.39
N ALA A 20 1.40 20.06 8.84
CA ALA A 20 2.10 19.00 8.14
C ALA A 20 1.29 18.59 6.90
N SER A 21 1.95 18.34 5.78
CA SER A 21 1.32 17.84 4.56
C SER A 21 2.15 16.69 4.04
N GLY A 22 1.71 15.45 4.34
CA GLY A 22 2.44 14.24 3.97
C GLY A 22 3.89 14.19 4.48
N VAL A 23 4.14 14.65 5.71
CA VAL A 23 5.52 14.61 6.26
C VAL A 23 5.82 13.22 6.80
N VAL A 24 7.02 12.71 6.52
CA VAL A 24 7.53 11.48 7.14
C VAL A 24 8.37 11.86 8.35
N ILE A 25 8.03 11.32 9.51
CA ILE A 25 8.74 11.49 10.76
C ILE A 25 9.50 10.19 11.05
N PHE A 26 10.82 10.31 11.15
CA PHE A 26 11.69 9.18 11.49
C PHE A 26 12.04 9.22 12.98
N VAL A 27 11.79 8.11 13.66
CA VAL A 27 12.25 7.92 15.03
C VAL A 27 13.45 7.00 15.01
N SER A 28 14.60 7.49 15.47
CA SER A 28 15.86 6.75 15.52
C SER A 28 16.22 6.32 16.94
N TYR A 29 16.92 5.19 17.05
CA TYR A 29 17.35 4.59 18.32
C TYR A 29 18.87 4.74 18.47
N GLY A 30 19.31 5.14 19.66
CA GLY A 30 20.73 5.26 20.03
C GLY A 30 21.44 6.50 19.48
N ALA A 31 21.27 6.81 18.19
CA ALA A 31 21.92 7.95 17.53
C ALA A 31 20.94 8.73 16.64
N ALA A 32 21.15 10.04 16.53
CA ALA A 32 20.39 10.87 15.61
C ALA A 32 20.73 10.53 14.15
N LEU A 33 19.75 10.67 13.27
CA LEU A 33 19.94 10.53 11.83
C LEU A 33 20.80 11.69 11.29
N THR A 34 21.70 11.36 10.38
CA THR A 34 22.60 12.27 9.68
C THR A 34 21.97 12.86 8.42
N SER A 35 21.04 12.13 7.80
CA SER A 35 20.30 12.57 6.62
C SER A 35 19.30 13.66 6.99
N THR A 36 19.54 14.90 6.53
CA THR A 36 18.65 16.04 6.79
C THR A 36 17.94 16.58 5.55
N THR A 37 18.35 16.18 4.35
CA THR A 37 17.77 16.66 3.08
C THR A 37 17.20 15.55 2.22
N SER A 38 17.46 14.30 2.58
CA SER A 38 16.98 13.10 1.91
C SER A 38 16.39 12.13 2.93
N VAL A 39 15.60 11.17 2.45
CA VAL A 39 15.18 10.02 3.25
C VAL A 39 16.44 9.24 3.71
N PRO A 40 16.52 8.80 4.98
CA PRO A 40 17.59 7.95 5.46
C PRO A 40 17.72 6.67 4.63
N SER A 41 18.94 6.24 4.32
CA SER A 41 19.13 4.99 3.59
C SER A 41 18.74 3.81 4.50
N PHE A 42 17.78 3.02 4.04
CA PHE A 42 17.38 1.78 4.71
C PHE A 42 17.82 0.51 3.95
N ILE A 43 18.20 0.67 2.68
CA ILE A 43 18.64 -0.36 1.73
C ILE A 43 19.83 0.17 0.92
N GLY A 44 20.70 -0.74 0.44
CA GLY A 44 21.91 -0.40 -0.30
C GLY A 44 23.05 0.01 0.63
N SER A 45 24.06 -0.86 0.78
CA SER A 45 25.19 -0.60 1.67
C SER A 45 25.94 0.68 1.29
N GLY A 46 26.30 1.50 2.29
CA GLY A 46 27.09 2.72 2.11
C GLY A 46 26.29 4.02 2.08
N GLY A 47 24.96 3.96 2.11
CA GLY A 47 24.12 5.14 2.30
C GLY A 47 24.19 5.71 3.71
N SER A 48 23.89 7.00 3.86
CA SER A 48 23.78 7.65 5.16
C SER A 48 22.70 6.99 6.01
N ASP A 49 22.99 6.80 7.30
CA ASP A 49 22.11 6.14 8.28
C ASP A 49 21.79 4.66 8.00
N TYR A 50 22.46 4.03 7.03
CA TYR A 50 22.23 2.62 6.69
C TYR A 50 22.33 1.67 7.89
N LEU A 51 23.19 1.95 8.87
CA LEU A 51 23.33 1.15 10.09
C LEU A 51 22.61 1.73 11.32
N THR A 52 21.92 2.86 11.17
CA THR A 52 21.15 3.47 12.26
C THR A 52 19.79 2.80 12.35
N GLN A 53 19.38 2.33 13.52
CA GLN A 53 18.02 1.83 13.71
C GLN A 53 17.03 3.00 13.67
N PHE A 54 16.03 2.94 12.78
CA PHE A 54 14.92 3.89 12.74
C PHE A 54 13.63 3.26 12.22
N GLN A 55 12.50 3.83 12.63
CA GLN A 55 11.17 3.47 12.17
C GLN A 55 10.38 4.74 11.80
N PRO A 56 9.76 4.81 10.61
CA PRO A 56 8.99 5.95 10.18
C PRO A 56 7.52 5.84 10.57
N PHE A 57 6.88 7.00 10.67
CA PHE A 57 5.44 7.17 10.52
C PHE A 57 5.19 8.45 9.70
N GLU A 58 4.02 8.57 9.10
CA GLU A 58 3.66 9.72 8.27
C GLU A 58 2.54 10.53 8.93
N LEU A 59 2.50 11.82 8.66
CA LEU A 59 1.53 12.75 9.22
C LEU A 59 1.09 13.76 8.15
N THR A 60 -0.22 13.84 7.94
CA THR A 60 -0.88 15.00 7.35
C THR A 60 -1.71 15.67 8.44
N ARG A 61 -1.55 16.99 8.61
CA ARG A 61 -2.29 17.88 9.52
C ARG A 61 -2.29 19.28 8.92
N THR A 62 -3.21 19.52 8.01
CA THR A 62 -3.48 20.79 7.34
C THR A 62 -4.64 21.56 7.97
N GLY A 63 -5.40 20.92 8.86
CA GLY A 63 -6.61 21.44 9.51
C GLY A 63 -7.91 20.86 8.93
N GLY A 64 -7.83 19.98 7.93
CA GLY A 64 -8.98 19.29 7.36
C GLY A 64 -9.43 18.12 8.24
N SER A 65 -10.73 17.90 8.35
CA SER A 65 -11.29 16.80 9.16
C SER A 65 -10.88 15.40 8.69
N GLY A 66 -10.53 15.26 7.41
CA GLY A 66 -9.99 14.02 6.83
C GLY A 66 -8.47 13.88 6.91
N ASP A 67 -7.77 14.79 7.59
CA ASP A 67 -6.33 14.68 7.77
C ASP A 67 -5.97 13.46 8.64
N GLN A 68 -5.04 12.67 8.12
CA GLN A 68 -4.66 11.38 8.68
C GLN A 68 -3.14 11.18 8.61
N GLY A 69 -2.67 10.16 9.29
CA GLY A 69 -1.37 9.56 9.03
C GLY A 69 -1.37 8.09 9.40
N ASN A 70 -0.19 7.52 9.52
CA ASN A 70 -0.02 6.07 9.47
C ASN A 70 1.38 5.63 9.88
N MET A 71 1.49 4.37 10.27
CA MET A 71 2.76 3.64 10.30
C MET A 71 2.90 2.83 9.01
N THR A 72 4.10 2.83 8.43
CA THR A 72 4.38 2.04 7.24
C THR A 72 5.55 1.10 7.44
N ASN A 73 5.34 -0.15 7.00
CA ASN A 73 6.33 -1.22 7.01
C ASN A 73 6.46 -1.89 5.64
N ILE A 74 5.93 -1.24 4.59
CA ILE A 74 6.05 -1.69 3.20
C ILE A 74 7.52 -1.86 2.82
N ASN A 75 8.34 -0.85 3.17
CA ASN A 75 9.75 -0.83 2.80
C ASN A 75 10.65 -1.62 3.75
N TYR A 76 10.38 -1.55 5.06
CA TYR A 76 11.15 -2.26 6.08
C TYR A 76 10.44 -2.30 7.43
N PHE A 77 10.92 -3.19 8.31
CA PHE A 77 10.55 -3.29 9.71
C PHE A 77 11.80 -3.21 10.60
N THR A 78 11.80 -2.25 11.53
CA THR A 78 12.87 -2.06 12.52
C THR A 78 12.35 -2.23 13.95
N ALA A 79 11.17 -1.68 14.24
CA ALA A 79 10.61 -1.71 15.59
C ALA A 79 9.07 -1.66 15.53
N PRO A 80 8.36 -2.35 16.43
CA PRO A 80 6.95 -2.13 16.65
C PRO A 80 6.69 -0.70 17.15
N MET A 81 5.63 -0.09 16.63
CA MET A 81 5.18 1.25 17.03
C MET A 81 3.66 1.23 17.28
N GLN A 82 3.19 2.18 18.09
CA GLN A 82 1.78 2.48 18.24
C GLN A 82 1.58 4.00 18.21
N ILE A 83 0.51 4.45 17.55
CA ILE A 83 0.05 5.84 17.53
C ILE A 83 -1.34 5.87 18.15
N SER A 84 -1.56 6.81 19.05
CA SER A 84 -2.84 7.03 19.72
C SER A 84 -3.27 8.49 19.60
N SER A 85 -4.51 8.71 19.17
CA SER A 85 -5.12 10.04 19.03
C SER A 85 -5.91 10.41 20.27
N TYR A 86 -5.71 11.63 20.77
CA TYR A 86 -6.37 12.14 21.98
C TYR A 86 -7.06 13.49 21.75
N ASN A 87 -8.05 13.76 22.59
CA ASN A 87 -8.62 15.07 22.84
C ASN A 87 -8.33 15.50 24.29
N GLY A 88 -7.81 16.70 24.50
CA GLY A 88 -7.46 17.25 25.81
C GLY A 88 -6.04 16.90 26.28
N GLY A 89 -5.09 16.73 25.36
CA GLY A 89 -3.71 16.38 25.70
C GLY A 89 -3.46 14.87 25.88
N ALA A 90 -2.22 14.49 26.20
CA ALA A 90 -1.81 13.08 26.33
C ALA A 90 -2.49 12.31 27.48
N SER A 91 -3.01 13.03 28.48
CA SER A 91 -3.81 12.47 29.59
C SER A 91 -5.31 12.66 29.39
N GLY A 92 -5.72 13.15 28.22
CA GLY A 92 -7.11 13.40 27.87
C GLY A 92 -7.85 12.14 27.44
N THR A 93 -8.93 12.32 26.69
CA THR A 93 -9.74 11.22 26.18
C THR A 93 -9.02 10.55 25.01
N LEU A 94 -8.69 9.28 25.15
CA LEU A 94 -8.24 8.44 24.03
C LEU A 94 -9.40 8.28 23.04
N LEU A 95 -9.17 8.68 21.79
CA LEU A 95 -10.16 8.61 20.72
C LEU A 95 -10.01 7.33 19.90
N GLU A 96 -8.78 7.03 19.50
CA GLU A 96 -8.44 5.81 18.77
C GLU A 96 -6.96 5.47 18.92
N SER A 97 -6.61 4.22 18.63
CA SER A 97 -5.24 3.76 18.62
C SER A 97 -4.99 2.75 17.50
N ARG A 98 -3.77 2.77 16.95
CA ARG A 98 -3.26 1.87 15.92
C ARG A 98 -1.84 1.45 16.30
N GLY A 99 -1.53 0.15 16.28
CA GLY A 99 -0.22 -0.32 16.70
C GLY A 99 0.01 -1.80 16.48
N PHE A 100 1.25 -2.21 16.71
CA PHE A 100 1.63 -3.61 16.80
C PHE A 100 1.25 -4.21 18.15
N THR A 101 0.90 -5.50 18.16
CA THR A 101 0.62 -6.28 19.37
C THR A 101 1.73 -7.27 19.70
N GLN A 102 2.71 -7.43 18.81
CA GLN A 102 3.84 -8.35 18.96
C GLN A 102 5.16 -7.60 19.15
N THR A 103 6.12 -8.26 19.79
CA THR A 103 7.47 -7.71 20.02
C THR A 103 8.31 -7.74 18.74
N ALA A 104 9.35 -6.89 18.69
CA ALA A 104 10.29 -6.85 17.57
C ALA A 104 10.95 -8.21 17.33
N SER A 105 11.32 -8.92 18.40
CA SER A 105 11.94 -10.25 18.33
C SER A 105 10.99 -11.30 17.75
N ALA A 106 9.72 -11.30 18.15
CA ALA A 106 8.73 -12.24 17.63
C ALA A 106 8.49 -12.01 16.12
N ILE A 107 8.35 -10.75 15.72
CA ILE A 107 8.18 -10.38 14.30
C ILE A 107 9.45 -10.73 13.50
N GLY A 108 10.63 -10.39 14.01
CA GLY A 108 11.90 -10.66 13.33
C GLY A 108 12.18 -12.15 13.12
N ALA A 109 11.83 -13.00 14.08
CA ALA A 109 11.95 -14.46 13.97
C ALA A 109 11.12 -15.05 12.82
N LEU A 110 10.05 -14.36 12.41
CA LEU A 110 9.23 -14.73 11.25
C LEU A 110 9.76 -14.10 9.95
N LEU A 111 10.21 -12.84 9.98
CA LEU A 111 10.63 -12.11 8.78
C LEU A 111 11.94 -12.63 8.18
N GLY A 112 12.97 -12.89 9.00
CA GLY A 112 14.29 -13.31 8.50
C GLY A 112 14.24 -14.54 7.57
N PRO A 113 13.62 -15.66 8.01
CA PRO A 113 13.52 -16.88 7.22
C PRO A 113 12.83 -16.72 5.86
N LEU A 114 11.90 -15.76 5.70
CA LEU A 114 11.17 -15.57 4.42
C LEU A 114 12.08 -15.13 3.26
N SER A 115 13.23 -14.53 3.57
CA SER A 115 14.25 -14.12 2.61
C SER A 115 15.46 -15.05 2.57
N GLY A 116 15.36 -16.23 3.21
CA GLY A 116 16.50 -17.11 3.45
C GLY A 116 17.59 -16.47 4.31
N ASN A 117 17.25 -15.46 5.12
CA ASN A 117 18.19 -14.58 5.82
C ASN A 117 19.22 -13.90 4.90
N SER A 118 18.83 -13.56 3.66
CA SER A 118 19.69 -12.81 2.75
C SER A 118 20.19 -11.51 3.40
N SER A 119 21.48 -11.21 3.27
CA SER A 119 22.06 -9.95 3.75
C SER A 119 21.51 -8.70 3.04
N SER A 120 20.85 -8.87 1.90
CA SER A 120 20.12 -7.77 1.24
C SER A 120 18.75 -7.47 1.87
N ALA A 121 18.22 -8.39 2.68
CA ALA A 121 16.94 -8.26 3.38
C ALA A 121 17.09 -8.14 4.89
N VAL A 122 18.06 -8.82 5.49
CA VAL A 122 18.34 -8.78 6.92
C VAL A 122 19.60 -7.94 7.14
N ILE A 123 19.39 -6.65 7.43
CA ILE A 123 20.50 -5.73 7.65
C ILE A 123 21.03 -5.93 9.06
N THR A 124 22.32 -6.12 9.21
CA THR A 124 23.00 -6.32 10.50
C THR A 124 24.10 -5.27 10.68
N ASN A 125 24.49 -4.98 11.93
CA ASN A 125 25.61 -4.06 12.22
C ASN A 125 27.01 -4.66 11.98
N GLY A 126 27.13 -5.63 11.07
CA GLY A 126 28.38 -6.33 10.74
C GLY A 126 28.20 -7.84 10.67
N SER A 127 29.26 -8.57 10.31
CA SER A 127 29.23 -10.03 10.22
C SER A 127 28.99 -10.65 11.60
N GLY A 128 27.85 -11.31 11.80
CA GLY A 128 27.43 -11.86 13.10
C GLY A 128 26.90 -10.80 14.08
N GLY A 129 26.68 -9.58 13.59
CA GLY A 129 26.15 -8.47 14.33
C GLY A 129 24.65 -8.57 14.60
N SER A 130 24.15 -7.71 15.48
CA SER A 130 22.74 -7.61 15.77
C SER A 130 21.94 -7.10 14.56
N VAL A 131 20.71 -7.60 14.39
CA VAL A 131 19.84 -7.18 13.29
C VAL A 131 19.39 -5.73 13.50
N ILE A 132 19.56 -4.91 12.48
CA ILE A 132 19.16 -3.50 12.44
C ILE A 132 17.75 -3.36 11.88
N ARG A 133 17.43 -4.07 10.79
CA ARG A 133 16.09 -4.07 10.18
C ARG A 133 15.90 -5.22 9.20
N TYR A 134 14.64 -5.50 8.89
CA TYR A 134 14.20 -6.40 7.83
C TYR A 134 13.63 -5.56 6.67
N VAL A 135 14.22 -5.64 5.48
CA VAL A 135 13.80 -4.92 4.28
C VAL A 135 12.67 -5.69 3.60
N GLY A 136 11.55 -5.02 3.35
CA GLY A 136 10.39 -5.59 2.66
C GLY A 136 10.60 -5.75 1.15
N PRO A 137 9.86 -6.67 0.51
CA PRO A 137 10.04 -7.02 -0.89
C PRO A 137 9.72 -5.88 -1.86
N SER A 138 8.96 -4.87 -1.45
CA SER A 138 8.62 -3.70 -2.28
C SER A 138 9.79 -2.71 -2.44
N SER A 139 10.90 -2.91 -1.74
CA SER A 139 12.06 -2.01 -1.77
C SER A 139 13.09 -2.32 -2.86
N TYR A 140 12.97 -3.46 -3.54
CA TYR A 140 13.91 -3.88 -4.58
C TYR A 140 13.42 -3.34 -5.93
N GLY A 141 14.28 -2.61 -6.65
CA GLY A 141 13.97 -2.04 -7.95
C GLY A 141 13.86 -3.11 -9.06
N PRO A 142 13.48 -2.70 -10.29
CA PRO A 142 13.22 -3.63 -11.39
C PRO A 142 14.47 -4.39 -11.86
N ALA A 143 15.67 -3.90 -11.55
CA ALA A 143 16.93 -4.58 -11.87
C ALA A 143 17.54 -5.33 -10.66
N ASP A 144 16.97 -5.15 -9.46
CA ASP A 144 17.50 -5.74 -8.24
C ASP A 144 17.00 -7.17 -8.08
N ALA A 145 17.88 -8.07 -7.63
CA ALA A 145 17.47 -9.41 -7.24
C ALA A 145 16.66 -9.34 -5.94
N ASN A 146 15.38 -9.67 -6.01
CA ASN A 146 14.49 -9.72 -4.86
C ASN A 146 14.72 -11.04 -4.10
N PRO A 147 15.14 -11.02 -2.82
CA PRO A 147 15.44 -12.24 -2.06
C PRO A 147 14.19 -12.98 -1.56
N TYR A 148 13.00 -12.44 -1.81
CA TYR A 148 11.72 -13.07 -1.46
C TYR A 148 11.24 -14.00 -2.60
N PRO A 149 10.36 -14.98 -2.30
CA PRO A 149 9.83 -15.88 -3.32
C PRO A 149 9.19 -15.14 -4.49
N SER A 150 9.45 -15.59 -5.73
CA SER A 150 8.75 -15.03 -6.88
C SER A 150 7.28 -15.49 -6.91
N PHE A 151 6.45 -14.73 -7.63
CA PHE A 151 5.06 -15.10 -7.87
C PHE A 151 4.88 -16.20 -8.93
N SER A 152 5.95 -16.73 -9.52
CA SER A 152 5.86 -17.67 -10.66
C SER A 152 5.04 -18.92 -10.34
N ALA A 153 5.24 -19.54 -9.17
CA ALA A 153 4.47 -20.73 -8.78
C ALA A 153 2.97 -20.44 -8.62
N TYR A 154 2.63 -19.26 -8.09
CA TYR A 154 1.26 -18.83 -7.93
C TYR A 154 0.61 -18.54 -9.30
N LEU A 155 1.31 -17.83 -10.18
CA LEU A 155 0.86 -17.54 -11.54
C LEU A 155 0.64 -18.84 -12.34
N THR A 156 1.54 -19.82 -12.21
CA THR A 156 1.36 -21.14 -12.82
C THR A 156 0.10 -21.85 -12.30
N ALA A 157 -0.18 -21.77 -10.99
CA ALA A 157 -1.39 -22.35 -10.42
C ALA A 157 -2.68 -21.64 -10.90
N ILE A 158 -2.64 -20.31 -11.06
CA ILE A 158 -3.77 -19.53 -11.59
C ILE A 158 -4.07 -19.92 -13.05
N ASN A 159 -3.02 -20.05 -13.87
CA ASN A 159 -3.16 -20.52 -15.24
C ASN A 159 -3.74 -21.94 -15.29
N ALA A 160 -3.17 -22.87 -14.53
CA ALA A 160 -3.62 -24.26 -14.51
C ALA A 160 -5.11 -24.39 -14.11
N ALA A 161 -5.59 -23.48 -13.26
CA ALA A 161 -7.01 -23.40 -12.88
C ALA A 161 -7.91 -22.76 -13.96
N GLY A 162 -7.34 -22.12 -14.97
CA GLY A 162 -8.08 -21.35 -15.99
C GLY A 162 -8.85 -20.17 -15.39
N GLN A 163 -8.38 -19.63 -14.26
CA GLN A 163 -9.10 -18.59 -13.54
C GLN A 163 -9.14 -17.30 -14.36
N ILE A 164 -10.36 -16.74 -14.46
CA ILE A 164 -10.58 -15.37 -14.91
C ILE A 164 -10.99 -14.56 -13.68
N THR A 165 -10.22 -13.54 -13.33
CA THR A 165 -10.54 -12.66 -12.20
C THR A 165 -11.12 -11.35 -12.68
N ALA A 166 -12.31 -10.99 -12.19
CA ALA A 166 -12.95 -9.74 -12.52
C ALA A 166 -12.26 -8.56 -11.80
N ILE A 167 -11.53 -7.74 -12.56
CA ILE A 167 -10.96 -6.49 -12.10
C ILE A 167 -11.96 -5.38 -12.38
N SER A 168 -12.67 -4.99 -11.32
CA SER A 168 -13.74 -4.01 -11.38
C SER A 168 -13.67 -3.07 -10.19
N ASN A 169 -13.29 -1.83 -10.48
CA ASN A 169 -13.26 -0.71 -9.55
C ASN A 169 -13.36 0.60 -10.35
N ASN A 170 -13.42 1.76 -9.71
CA ASN A 170 -13.51 3.03 -10.40
C ASN A 170 -12.70 4.14 -9.73
N ASN A 171 -12.45 5.19 -10.49
CA ASN A 171 -11.95 6.47 -9.99
C ASN A 171 -12.75 7.61 -10.60
N ALA A 172 -12.77 8.74 -9.90
CA ALA A 172 -13.57 9.90 -10.27
C ALA A 172 -12.74 11.17 -10.26
N PHE A 173 -13.03 12.07 -11.22
CA PHE A 173 -12.32 13.33 -11.40
C PHE A 173 -13.29 14.45 -11.74
N ASN A 174 -13.02 15.67 -11.29
CA ASN A 174 -13.88 16.83 -11.53
C ASN A 174 -13.28 17.76 -12.59
N VAL A 175 -14.12 18.38 -13.41
CA VAL A 175 -13.75 19.46 -14.33
C VAL A 175 -14.63 20.67 -14.05
N PRO A 176 -14.09 21.81 -13.56
CA PRO A 176 -12.70 22.00 -13.12
C PRO A 176 -12.37 21.12 -11.89
N PRO A 177 -11.07 20.96 -11.53
CA PRO A 177 -10.64 20.10 -10.41
C PRO A 177 -11.29 20.43 -9.07
N THR A 178 -11.69 21.70 -8.88
CA THR A 178 -12.45 22.15 -7.72
C THR A 178 -13.93 21.83 -7.93
N ALA A 179 -14.49 21.00 -7.05
CA ALA A 179 -15.93 20.72 -7.04
C ALA A 179 -16.74 21.99 -6.76
N GLY A 180 -17.86 22.17 -7.46
CA GLY A 180 -18.75 23.31 -7.25
C GLY A 180 -19.68 23.59 -8.43
N VAL A 181 -20.45 24.67 -8.34
CA VAL A 181 -21.35 25.10 -9.42
C VAL A 181 -20.58 25.19 -10.74
N GLY A 182 -21.06 24.49 -11.76
CA GLY A 182 -20.42 24.41 -13.08
C GLY A 182 -19.38 23.29 -13.23
N SER A 183 -19.06 22.54 -12.18
CA SER A 183 -18.20 21.37 -12.30
C SER A 183 -18.93 20.15 -12.88
N THR A 184 -18.20 19.28 -13.57
CA THR A 184 -18.67 17.97 -14.02
C THR A 184 -17.77 16.89 -13.47
N ASN A 185 -18.35 15.90 -12.80
CA ASN A 185 -17.63 14.72 -12.32
C ASN A 185 -17.65 13.63 -13.40
N TYR A 186 -16.48 13.06 -13.69
CA TYR A 186 -16.28 11.94 -14.59
C TYR A 186 -15.82 10.74 -13.79
N ASN A 187 -16.62 9.68 -13.80
CA ASN A 187 -16.31 8.42 -13.13
C ASN A 187 -15.93 7.36 -14.17
N PHE A 188 -14.72 6.82 -14.09
CA PHE A 188 -14.20 5.79 -15.01
C PHE A 188 -14.19 4.43 -14.30
N THR A 189 -15.02 3.51 -14.77
CA THR A 189 -15.18 2.18 -14.19
C THR A 189 -14.44 1.15 -15.02
N LEU A 190 -13.52 0.43 -14.38
CA LEU A 190 -12.84 -0.72 -14.95
C LEU A 190 -13.82 -1.90 -15.03
N ASN A 191 -13.91 -2.52 -16.20
CA ASN A 191 -14.64 -3.76 -16.43
C ASN A 191 -13.70 -4.74 -17.15
N LEU A 192 -12.65 -5.17 -16.45
CA LEU A 192 -11.59 -5.99 -17.04
C LEU A 192 -11.65 -7.42 -16.48
N GLY A 193 -11.33 -8.41 -17.32
CA GLY A 193 -11.01 -9.78 -16.91
C GLY A 193 -9.51 -9.97 -16.91
N ALA A 194 -8.96 -10.47 -15.81
CA ALA A 194 -7.55 -10.83 -15.68
C ALA A 194 -7.35 -12.34 -15.84
N THR A 195 -6.38 -12.75 -16.64
CA THR A 195 -5.93 -14.13 -16.84
C THR A 195 -4.42 -14.22 -16.75
N VAL A 196 -3.89 -15.44 -16.66
CA VAL A 196 -2.45 -15.72 -16.67
C VAL A 196 -2.09 -16.65 -17.83
N GLY A 197 -1.13 -16.25 -18.65
CA GLY A 197 -0.60 -17.01 -19.78
C GLY A 197 0.33 -18.15 -19.35
N SER A 198 0.66 -19.06 -20.27
CA SER A 198 1.53 -20.23 -20.02
C SER A 198 2.99 -19.87 -19.71
N ASP A 199 3.38 -18.65 -20.04
CA ASP A 199 4.64 -18.02 -19.68
C ASP A 199 4.61 -17.30 -18.33
N ASN A 200 3.48 -17.38 -17.59
CA ASN A 200 3.16 -16.64 -16.38
C ASN A 200 2.92 -15.13 -16.58
N SER A 201 2.85 -14.62 -17.81
CA SER A 201 2.45 -13.23 -18.04
C SER A 201 0.99 -13.01 -17.62
N ILE A 202 0.70 -11.86 -17.02
CA ILE A 202 -0.67 -11.50 -16.60
C ILE A 202 -1.29 -10.64 -17.70
N HIS A 203 -2.51 -10.98 -18.12
CA HIS A 203 -3.25 -10.23 -19.13
C HIS A 203 -4.56 -9.72 -18.55
N LEU A 204 -4.81 -8.42 -18.63
CA LEU A 204 -6.10 -7.83 -18.33
C LEU A 204 -6.70 -7.40 -19.66
N ASN A 205 -7.97 -7.71 -19.91
CA ASN A 205 -8.68 -7.26 -21.11
C ASN A 205 -10.15 -6.98 -20.80
N GLY A 206 -10.74 -6.03 -21.50
CA GLY A 206 -12.13 -5.65 -21.32
C GLY A 206 -12.37 -4.21 -21.72
N SER A 207 -13.23 -3.53 -20.98
CA SER A 207 -13.60 -2.15 -21.26
C SER A 207 -13.51 -1.24 -20.05
N ILE A 208 -13.47 0.07 -20.31
CA ILE A 208 -13.60 1.12 -19.30
C ILE A 208 -14.82 1.95 -19.67
N SER A 209 -15.82 1.98 -18.78
CA SER A 209 -17.05 2.76 -18.99
C SER A 209 -16.98 4.08 -18.23
N THR A 210 -17.48 5.15 -18.85
CA THR A 210 -17.54 6.47 -18.22
C THR A 210 -18.95 6.77 -17.76
N THR A 211 -19.10 7.37 -16.58
CA THR A 211 -20.34 8.03 -16.12
C THR A 211 -20.06 9.51 -15.90
N ILE A 212 -20.93 10.37 -16.43
CA ILE A 212 -20.80 11.83 -16.37
C ILE A 212 -21.86 12.38 -15.43
N ILE A 213 -21.46 13.21 -14.47
CA ILE A 213 -22.35 13.75 -13.44
C ILE A 213 -22.11 15.27 -13.34
N PRO A 214 -22.90 16.10 -14.06
CA PRO A 214 -22.85 17.55 -13.91
C PRO A 214 -23.22 17.98 -12.48
N TYR A 215 -22.70 19.10 -12.00
CA TYR A 215 -23.04 19.64 -10.69
C TYR A 215 -24.55 19.87 -10.56
N GLY A 216 -25.17 19.25 -9.56
CA GLY A 216 -26.62 19.30 -9.34
C GLY A 216 -27.44 18.57 -10.41
N GLY A 217 -26.80 17.89 -11.36
CA GLY A 217 -27.42 17.12 -12.43
C GLY A 217 -27.57 15.64 -12.10
N THR A 218 -28.24 14.91 -12.99
CA THR A 218 -28.35 13.45 -12.94
C THR A 218 -27.14 12.81 -13.62
N ALA A 219 -26.76 11.63 -13.12
CA ALA A 219 -25.72 10.82 -13.76
C ALA A 219 -26.21 10.32 -15.12
N THR A 220 -25.36 10.44 -16.15
CA THR A 220 -25.60 9.92 -17.50
C THR A 220 -24.45 9.02 -17.94
N ALA A 221 -24.76 8.05 -18.81
CA ALA A 221 -23.73 7.22 -19.43
C ALA A 221 -22.87 8.07 -20.37
N GLY A 222 -21.55 7.95 -20.24
CA GLY A 222 -20.56 8.55 -21.13
C GLY A 222 -20.04 7.55 -22.16
N GLN A 223 -18.84 7.81 -22.68
CA GLN A 223 -18.16 6.90 -23.61
C GLN A 223 -17.66 5.63 -22.91
N THR A 224 -17.76 4.50 -23.61
CA THR A 224 -17.08 3.24 -23.25
C THR A 224 -15.88 3.05 -24.17
N PHE A 225 -14.76 2.64 -23.58
CA PHE A 225 -13.52 2.32 -24.28
C PHE A 225 -13.34 0.81 -24.23
N ASP A 226 -13.50 0.15 -25.37
CA ASP A 226 -13.27 -1.28 -25.50
C ASP A 226 -11.78 -1.57 -25.76
N ASP A 227 -11.42 -2.86 -25.72
CA ASP A 227 -10.06 -3.35 -25.94
C ASP A 227 -9.01 -2.66 -25.06
N CYS A 228 -9.38 -2.34 -23.82
CA CYS A 228 -8.49 -1.82 -22.79
C CYS A 228 -7.61 -2.95 -22.25
N SER A 229 -6.64 -3.39 -23.05
CA SER A 229 -5.73 -4.46 -22.68
C SER A 229 -4.52 -3.96 -21.89
N VAL A 230 -4.10 -4.75 -20.90
CA VAL A 230 -2.86 -4.57 -20.13
C VAL A 230 -2.12 -5.90 -20.13
N THR A 231 -0.82 -5.90 -20.37
CA THR A 231 0.03 -7.07 -20.16
C THR A 231 1.11 -6.75 -19.14
N ILE A 232 1.28 -7.62 -18.15
CA ILE A 232 2.43 -7.64 -17.24
C ILE A 232 3.28 -8.84 -17.62
N SER A 233 4.38 -8.58 -18.32
CA SER A 233 5.28 -9.60 -18.85
C SER A 233 6.03 -10.32 -17.73
N ALA A 234 6.09 -11.65 -17.82
CA ALA A 234 6.92 -12.49 -16.96
C ALA A 234 8.30 -12.79 -17.54
N ALA A 235 8.67 -12.18 -18.68
CA ALA A 235 9.96 -12.42 -19.34
C ALA A 235 11.17 -12.02 -18.47
N ASP A 236 11.01 -11.01 -17.62
CA ASP A 236 11.97 -10.63 -16.59
C ASP A 236 11.34 -10.78 -15.22
N ALA A 237 11.83 -11.75 -14.44
CA ALA A 237 11.30 -12.05 -13.11
C ALA A 237 11.50 -10.90 -12.11
N ASN A 238 12.57 -10.10 -12.24
CA ASN A 238 12.81 -8.96 -11.35
C ASN A 238 11.82 -7.83 -11.64
N ALA A 239 11.60 -7.52 -12.92
CA ALA A 239 10.62 -6.52 -13.32
C ALA A 239 9.18 -6.95 -12.96
N LEU A 240 8.84 -8.24 -13.15
CA LEU A 240 7.56 -8.80 -12.71
C LEU A 240 7.37 -8.67 -11.19
N ASN A 241 8.37 -9.09 -10.41
CA ASN A 241 8.32 -9.02 -8.96
C ASN A 241 8.25 -7.57 -8.47
N PHE A 242 8.99 -6.64 -9.09
CA PHE A 242 8.89 -5.21 -8.81
C PHE A 242 7.48 -4.68 -9.08
N THR A 243 6.86 -5.06 -10.21
CA THR A 243 5.49 -4.66 -10.50
C THR A 243 4.49 -5.24 -9.51
N ILE A 244 4.63 -6.51 -9.09
CA ILE A 244 3.70 -7.12 -8.13
C ILE A 244 3.93 -6.59 -6.71
N TYR A 245 5.15 -6.67 -6.17
CA TYR A 245 5.45 -6.21 -4.80
C TYR A 245 5.40 -4.70 -4.64
N GLY A 246 5.93 -3.95 -5.60
CA GLY A 246 5.91 -2.49 -5.61
C GLY A 246 4.58 -1.90 -6.07
N GLN A 247 3.72 -2.72 -6.71
CA GLN A 247 2.43 -2.29 -7.30
C GLN A 247 2.62 -1.11 -8.26
N ALA A 248 3.70 -1.15 -9.02
CA ALA A 248 4.18 -0.06 -9.84
C ALA A 248 4.24 -0.46 -11.33
N ILE A 249 3.87 0.49 -12.19
CA ILE A 249 4.10 0.39 -13.62
C ILE A 249 5.61 0.38 -13.88
N SER A 250 6.08 -0.60 -14.63
CA SER A 250 7.50 -0.81 -14.96
C SER A 250 7.66 -1.16 -16.44
N GLY A 251 8.89 -1.46 -16.87
CA GLY A 251 9.14 -1.98 -18.22
C GLY A 251 8.46 -3.31 -18.53
N ALA A 252 7.96 -4.03 -17.52
CA ALA A 252 7.16 -5.24 -17.72
C ALA A 252 5.71 -4.95 -18.14
N VAL A 253 5.23 -3.72 -17.98
CA VAL A 253 3.82 -3.36 -18.20
C VAL A 253 3.64 -2.69 -19.55
N SER A 254 2.70 -3.19 -20.36
CA SER A 254 2.27 -2.55 -21.61
C SER A 254 0.75 -2.36 -21.63
N PHE A 255 0.31 -1.29 -22.30
CA PHE A 255 -1.10 -0.91 -22.44
C PHE A 255 -1.49 -0.91 -23.92
N GLY A 256 -2.64 -1.49 -24.24
CA GLY A 256 -3.18 -1.55 -25.60
C GLY A 256 -3.87 -0.26 -26.06
N SER A 257 -4.41 -0.29 -27.28
CA SER A 257 -5.01 0.87 -27.95
C SER A 257 -6.23 1.46 -27.24
N GLY A 258 -7.02 0.65 -26.52
CA GLY A 258 -8.15 1.15 -25.74
C GLY A 258 -7.73 2.19 -24.68
N TRP A 259 -6.54 2.03 -24.09
CA TRP A 259 -5.97 3.00 -23.15
C TRP A 259 -5.53 4.30 -23.82
N THR A 260 -5.03 4.23 -25.06
CA THR A 260 -4.73 5.43 -25.87
C THR A 260 -6.01 6.21 -26.17
N ALA A 261 -7.09 5.52 -26.55
CA ALA A 261 -8.39 6.15 -26.80
C ALA A 261 -8.95 6.82 -25.53
N LEU A 262 -8.84 6.16 -24.38
CA LEU A 262 -9.19 6.72 -23.07
C LEU A 262 -8.38 7.99 -22.77
N GLY A 263 -7.06 7.95 -22.99
CA GLY A 263 -6.18 9.09 -22.77
C GLY A 263 -6.57 10.31 -23.60
N ASN A 264 -6.82 10.12 -24.90
CA ASN A 264 -7.28 11.18 -25.80
C ASN A 264 -8.61 11.76 -25.35
N TYR A 265 -9.54 10.92 -24.87
CA TYR A 265 -10.81 11.40 -24.33
C TYR A 265 -10.60 12.24 -23.06
N MET A 266 -9.85 11.73 -22.08
CA MET A 266 -9.54 12.45 -20.84
C MET A 266 -8.89 13.81 -21.12
N GLU A 267 -8.02 13.90 -22.11
CA GLU A 267 -7.45 15.17 -22.56
C GLU A 267 -8.52 16.10 -23.13
N SER A 268 -9.39 15.59 -24.02
CA SER A 268 -10.44 16.41 -24.66
C SER A 268 -11.48 16.97 -23.68
N VAL A 269 -11.70 16.31 -22.53
CA VAL A 269 -12.59 16.80 -21.47
C VAL A 269 -11.84 17.59 -20.37
N GLY A 270 -10.54 17.84 -20.52
CA GLY A 270 -9.77 18.70 -19.61
C GLY A 270 -9.25 18.01 -18.34
N LEU A 271 -9.02 16.70 -18.36
CA LEU A 271 -8.54 15.93 -17.21
C LEU A 271 -7.01 15.71 -17.18
N SER A 272 -6.27 16.12 -18.21
CA SER A 272 -4.82 15.87 -18.30
C SER A 272 -4.03 16.44 -17.11
N ALA A 273 -4.37 17.65 -16.65
CA ALA A 273 -3.68 18.30 -15.54
C ALA A 273 -3.85 17.58 -14.19
N GLN A 274 -4.84 16.68 -14.07
CA GLN A 274 -5.08 15.86 -12.89
C GLN A 274 -4.38 14.50 -12.95
N GLY A 275 -3.69 14.17 -14.04
CA GLY A 275 -3.07 12.86 -14.22
C GLY A 275 -4.09 11.71 -14.25
N ALA A 276 -5.29 11.96 -14.79
CA ALA A 276 -6.40 11.00 -14.74
C ALA A 276 -6.06 9.66 -15.41
N LEU A 277 -5.37 9.68 -16.56
CA LEU A 277 -4.96 8.45 -17.25
C LEU A 277 -4.01 7.61 -16.38
N ALA A 278 -2.93 8.23 -15.87
CA ALA A 278 -1.95 7.56 -15.02
C ALA A 278 -2.60 7.00 -13.75
N THR A 279 -3.51 7.76 -13.12
CA THR A 279 -4.27 7.30 -11.95
C THR A 279 -5.15 6.08 -12.27
N THR A 280 -5.77 6.06 -13.46
CA THR A 280 -6.62 4.95 -13.91
C THR A 280 -5.79 3.71 -14.26
N GLN A 281 -4.63 3.89 -14.88
CA GLN A 281 -3.67 2.81 -15.14
C GLN A 281 -3.15 2.21 -13.83
N ASN A 282 -2.76 3.06 -12.87
CA ASN A 282 -2.34 2.64 -11.54
C ASN A 282 -3.46 1.92 -10.78
N LEU A 283 -4.73 2.31 -10.98
CA LEU A 283 -5.85 1.56 -10.41
C LEU A 283 -5.89 0.14 -10.97
N ALA A 284 -5.85 -0.05 -12.29
CA ALA A 284 -5.89 -1.38 -12.89
C ALA A 284 -4.73 -2.28 -12.43
N ILE A 285 -3.50 -1.74 -12.37
CA ILE A 285 -2.34 -2.46 -11.85
C ILE A 285 -2.49 -2.74 -10.35
N GLY A 286 -2.91 -1.76 -9.56
CA GLY A 286 -3.11 -1.87 -8.12
C GLY A 286 -4.14 -2.94 -7.75
N GLU A 287 -5.25 -3.05 -8.49
CA GLU A 287 -6.28 -4.06 -8.23
C GLU A 287 -5.73 -5.49 -8.40
N ILE A 288 -5.16 -5.82 -9.56
CA ILE A 288 -4.65 -7.18 -9.82
C ILE A 288 -3.44 -7.51 -8.94
N THR A 289 -2.51 -6.57 -8.76
CA THR A 289 -1.32 -6.81 -7.93
C THR A 289 -1.69 -6.94 -6.46
N THR A 290 -2.65 -6.18 -5.93
CA THR A 290 -3.13 -6.42 -4.56
C THR A 290 -3.84 -7.75 -4.45
N GLY A 291 -4.62 -8.15 -5.47
CA GLY A 291 -5.23 -9.47 -5.54
C GLY A 291 -4.20 -10.59 -5.40
N LEU A 292 -3.06 -10.46 -6.06
CA LEU A 292 -1.94 -11.41 -5.93
C LEU A 292 -1.26 -11.31 -4.56
N LEU A 293 -0.89 -10.10 -4.10
CA LEU A 293 -0.23 -9.90 -2.81
C LEU A 293 -1.06 -10.40 -1.64
N GLY A 294 -2.37 -10.13 -1.66
CA GLY A 294 -3.32 -10.56 -0.63
C GLY A 294 -3.74 -12.01 -0.76
N GLY A 295 -3.42 -12.72 -1.85
CA GLY A 295 -3.84 -14.10 -2.05
C GLY A 295 -5.31 -14.27 -2.47
N PHE A 296 -5.96 -13.24 -3.01
CA PHE A 296 -7.38 -13.28 -3.42
C PHE A 296 -7.59 -14.10 -4.68
N VAL A 297 -6.73 -13.92 -5.68
CA VAL A 297 -6.85 -14.57 -6.99
C VAL A 297 -6.80 -16.08 -6.86
N ASN A 298 -7.72 -16.81 -7.49
CA ASN A 298 -7.76 -18.29 -7.43
C ASN A 298 -7.86 -18.87 -5.99
N SER A 299 -8.23 -18.07 -4.97
CA SER A 299 -8.54 -18.61 -3.65
C SER A 299 -9.95 -19.19 -3.63
N ALA A 300 -10.05 -20.43 -3.13
CA ALA A 300 -11.30 -21.16 -2.94
C ALA A 300 -12.04 -20.77 -1.64
N THR A 301 -11.45 -19.93 -0.78
CA THR A 301 -12.04 -19.54 0.49
C THR A 301 -13.29 -18.69 0.27
N ILE A 302 -14.39 -19.02 0.95
CA ILE A 302 -15.63 -18.25 0.94
C ILE A 302 -15.64 -17.34 2.18
N PRO A 303 -15.48 -16.00 2.04
CA PRO A 303 -15.52 -15.09 3.17
C PRO A 303 -16.91 -15.06 3.84
N ALA A 304 -16.94 -14.68 5.11
CA ALA A 304 -18.20 -14.49 5.83
C ALA A 304 -19.11 -13.47 5.09
N GLY A 305 -20.39 -13.79 4.98
CA GLY A 305 -21.38 -12.95 4.28
C GLY A 305 -21.33 -13.02 2.75
N GLN A 306 -20.45 -13.84 2.16
CA GLN A 306 -20.38 -14.06 0.71
C GLN A 306 -20.92 -15.44 0.34
N THR A 307 -21.41 -15.59 -0.88
CA THR A 307 -21.91 -16.87 -1.43
C THR A 307 -20.95 -17.54 -2.40
N GLN A 308 -19.86 -16.86 -2.75
CA GLN A 308 -18.85 -17.32 -3.70
C GLN A 308 -17.46 -17.25 -3.07
N ALA A 309 -16.55 -18.07 -3.60
CA ALA A 309 -15.14 -18.01 -3.23
C ALA A 309 -14.56 -16.63 -3.58
N ILE A 310 -13.62 -16.15 -2.76
CA ILE A 310 -13.03 -14.81 -2.89
C ILE A 310 -12.35 -14.58 -4.24
N GLY A 311 -11.76 -15.64 -4.84
CA GLY A 311 -11.18 -15.58 -6.18
C GLY A 311 -12.17 -15.32 -7.31
N ASN A 312 -13.46 -15.53 -7.06
CA ASN A 312 -14.56 -15.27 -8.02
C ASN A 312 -15.27 -13.94 -7.75
N LEU A 313 -14.95 -13.24 -6.66
CA LEU A 313 -15.51 -11.92 -6.39
C LEU A 313 -14.83 -10.86 -7.26
N PRO A 314 -15.55 -9.83 -7.74
CA PRO A 314 -14.95 -8.67 -8.36
C PRO A 314 -14.00 -7.96 -7.39
N SER A 315 -12.94 -7.36 -7.91
CA SER A 315 -11.91 -6.74 -7.08
C SER A 315 -12.42 -5.66 -6.13
N SER A 316 -13.43 -4.87 -6.54
CA SER A 316 -14.11 -3.89 -5.66
C SER A 316 -14.79 -4.50 -4.43
N THR A 317 -15.12 -5.79 -4.43
CA THR A 317 -15.72 -6.47 -3.29
C THR A 317 -14.67 -6.84 -2.24
N TRP A 318 -13.43 -7.14 -2.63
CA TRP A 318 -12.35 -7.50 -1.70
C TRP A 318 -12.14 -6.42 -0.63
N TRP A 319 -12.24 -5.16 -1.03
CA TRP A 319 -12.08 -3.97 -0.18
C TRP A 319 -13.23 -3.75 0.81
N LYS A 320 -14.37 -4.43 0.59
CA LYS A 320 -15.60 -4.28 1.38
C LYS A 320 -15.87 -5.48 2.28
N LEU A 321 -14.94 -6.44 2.35
CA LEU A 321 -15.07 -7.62 3.20
C LEU A 321 -15.04 -7.22 4.68
N ASN A 322 -16.02 -7.71 5.43
CA ASN A 322 -16.15 -7.50 6.86
C ASN A 322 -16.60 -8.82 7.56
N PRO A 323 -15.75 -9.47 8.36
CA PRO A 323 -14.37 -9.09 8.66
C PRO A 323 -13.47 -9.14 7.42
N THR A 324 -12.44 -8.31 7.43
CA THR A 324 -11.39 -8.35 6.40
C THR A 324 -10.57 -9.62 6.54
N VAL A 325 -10.37 -10.33 5.43
CA VAL A 325 -9.59 -11.57 5.35
C VAL A 325 -8.57 -11.45 4.23
N ALA A 326 -7.33 -11.90 4.45
CA ALA A 326 -6.24 -11.83 3.48
C ALA A 326 -5.12 -12.82 3.82
N PHE A 327 -4.19 -12.97 2.88
CA PHE A 327 -2.95 -13.72 3.02
C PHE A 327 -3.20 -15.19 3.42
N SER A 328 -2.55 -15.65 4.50
CA SER A 328 -2.66 -17.04 4.96
C SER A 328 -4.08 -17.44 5.37
N ASP A 329 -4.95 -16.48 5.69
CA ASP A 329 -6.34 -16.77 6.11
C ASP A 329 -7.20 -17.29 4.96
N ILE A 330 -6.79 -16.99 3.72
CA ILE A 330 -7.53 -17.35 2.51
C ILE A 330 -6.71 -18.22 1.55
N GLN A 331 -5.44 -18.48 1.87
CA GLN A 331 -4.54 -19.35 1.13
C GLN A 331 -3.98 -20.42 2.09
N THR A 332 -4.87 -21.25 2.62
CA THR A 332 -4.55 -22.18 3.72
C THR A 332 -3.64 -23.34 3.30
N ASN A 333 -3.67 -23.71 2.02
CA ASN A 333 -2.94 -24.87 1.49
C ASN A 333 -1.66 -24.50 0.72
N ASN A 334 -1.48 -23.21 0.37
CA ASN A 334 -0.38 -22.75 -0.45
C ASN A 334 0.12 -21.39 0.02
N ALA A 335 1.42 -21.13 -0.04
CA ALA A 335 1.99 -19.82 0.27
C ALA A 335 1.83 -18.80 -0.88
N TYR A 336 0.65 -18.74 -1.48
CA TYR A 336 0.34 -17.93 -2.66
C TYR A 336 -0.13 -16.52 -2.27
N TYR A 337 0.77 -15.76 -1.65
CA TYR A 337 0.53 -14.40 -1.17
C TYR A 337 1.88 -13.76 -0.75
N ASN A 338 1.88 -12.47 -0.45
CA ASN A 338 3.04 -11.79 0.13
C ASN A 338 3.25 -12.21 1.59
N GLN A 339 4.17 -13.14 1.83
CA GLN A 339 4.44 -13.66 3.17
C GLN A 339 5.04 -12.62 4.13
N TYR A 340 5.85 -11.67 3.64
CA TYR A 340 6.36 -10.56 4.46
C TYR A 340 5.19 -9.71 4.98
N ALA A 341 4.29 -9.33 4.06
CA ALA A 341 3.13 -8.54 4.42
C ALA A 341 2.19 -9.27 5.38
N ASN A 342 2.02 -10.60 5.23
CA ASN A 342 1.25 -11.42 6.16
C ASN A 342 1.76 -11.29 7.61
N VAL A 343 3.08 -11.31 7.81
CA VAL A 343 3.66 -11.17 9.16
C VAL A 343 3.31 -9.81 9.76
N ILE A 344 3.48 -8.72 9.00
CA ILE A 344 3.15 -7.36 9.45
C ILE A 344 1.64 -7.21 9.71
N TYR A 345 0.81 -7.73 8.80
CA TYR A 345 -0.65 -7.71 8.90
C TYR A 345 -1.11 -8.43 10.17
N LYS A 346 -0.59 -9.64 10.44
CA LYS A 346 -0.92 -10.42 11.65
C LYS A 346 -0.38 -9.80 12.93
N ALA A 347 0.80 -9.18 12.88
CA ALA A 347 1.42 -8.55 14.04
C ALA A 347 0.75 -7.23 14.45
N SER A 348 0.06 -6.56 13.51
CA SER A 348 -0.64 -5.30 13.75
C SER A 348 -2.17 -5.41 13.72
N GLY A 349 -2.73 -6.50 13.18
CA GLY A 349 -4.17 -6.58 12.89
C GLY A 349 -4.60 -5.56 11.83
N ASN A 350 -3.78 -5.38 10.79
CA ASN A 350 -3.95 -4.35 9.74
C ASN A 350 -3.87 -2.89 10.23
N GLN A 351 -3.20 -2.65 11.36
CA GLN A 351 -3.04 -1.30 11.92
C GLN A 351 -1.75 -0.59 11.46
N ALA A 352 -0.93 -1.26 10.66
CA ALA A 352 0.25 -0.71 9.98
C ALA A 352 0.27 -1.15 8.52
N TYR A 353 0.75 -0.29 7.60
CA TYR A 353 0.84 -0.67 6.19
C TYR A 353 1.83 -1.81 5.97
N SER A 354 1.38 -2.85 5.28
CA SER A 354 2.17 -4.06 4.98
C SER A 354 2.40 -4.26 3.47
N ILE A 355 1.55 -3.65 2.64
CA ILE A 355 1.64 -3.55 1.19
C ILE A 355 1.21 -2.14 0.78
N PRO A 356 1.57 -1.65 -0.42
CA PRO A 356 0.91 -0.48 -0.97
C PRO A 356 -0.62 -0.69 -0.99
N TYR A 357 -1.38 0.40 -0.83
CA TYR A 357 -2.85 0.37 -0.83
C TYR A 357 -3.53 -0.47 0.27
N SER A 358 -2.84 -0.90 1.33
CA SER A 358 -3.49 -1.66 2.42
C SER A 358 -4.54 -0.87 3.22
N ASP A 359 -4.62 0.45 3.03
CA ASP A 359 -5.74 1.29 3.50
C ASP A 359 -7.08 0.89 2.90
N ARG A 360 -7.09 0.23 1.75
CA ARG A 360 -8.30 -0.31 1.15
C ARG A 360 -8.79 -1.60 1.82
N LEU A 361 -7.99 -2.20 2.72
CA LEU A 361 -8.38 -3.39 3.46
C LEU A 361 -9.11 -2.98 4.75
N GLY A 362 -10.44 -3.05 4.75
CA GLY A 362 -11.25 -2.81 5.95
C GLY A 362 -11.14 -1.39 6.49
N SER A 363 -10.89 -1.25 7.80
CA SER A 363 -10.71 0.07 8.45
C SER A 363 -9.35 0.71 8.19
N GLY A 364 -8.45 0.00 7.51
CA GLY A 364 -7.12 0.47 7.16
C GLY A 364 -6.19 0.76 8.36
N PRO A 365 -4.91 1.05 8.08
CA PRO A 365 -3.90 1.44 9.06
C PRO A 365 -3.90 2.95 9.35
N LEU A 366 -4.86 3.69 8.78
CA LEU A 366 -4.95 5.14 8.93
C LEU A 366 -5.42 5.50 10.34
N ILE A 367 -4.84 6.57 10.87
CA ILE A 367 -5.18 7.19 12.15
C ILE A 367 -5.42 8.69 11.94
N ASN A 368 -6.49 9.21 12.52
CA ASN A 368 -6.91 10.59 12.29
C ASN A 368 -6.06 11.56 13.11
N SER A 369 -5.63 12.64 12.46
CA SER A 369 -4.74 13.63 13.05
C SER A 369 -5.43 14.93 13.43
N VAL A 370 -6.66 15.18 12.95
CA VAL A 370 -7.42 16.42 13.21
C VAL A 370 -8.80 16.14 13.81
N GLN A 371 -9.53 15.14 13.34
CA GLN A 371 -10.86 14.83 13.87
C GLN A 371 -11.16 13.32 13.79
N TYR A 372 -11.77 12.77 14.84
CA TYR A 372 -12.26 11.40 14.87
C TYR A 372 -13.71 11.38 15.36
N ASN A 373 -14.63 10.84 14.56
CA ASN A 373 -16.07 10.78 14.87
C ASN A 373 -16.65 12.13 15.38
N GLY A 374 -16.27 13.22 14.72
CA GLY A 374 -16.71 14.58 15.09
C GLY A 374 -15.92 15.23 16.23
N THR A 375 -15.10 14.49 16.97
CA THR A 375 -14.30 15.01 18.08
C THR A 375 -12.91 15.42 17.61
N SER A 376 -12.43 16.60 18.01
CA SER A 376 -11.12 17.10 17.61
C SER A 376 -9.98 16.24 18.17
N VAL A 377 -9.00 15.94 17.33
CA VAL A 377 -7.71 15.36 17.71
C VAL A 377 -6.72 16.52 17.90
N ASP A 378 -6.30 16.75 19.14
CA ASP A 378 -5.30 17.77 19.45
C ASP A 378 -3.91 17.20 19.74
N THR A 379 -3.84 15.90 20.06
CA THR A 379 -2.60 15.26 20.50
C THR A 379 -2.47 13.88 19.90
N TRP A 380 -1.27 13.57 19.42
CA TRP A 380 -0.82 12.20 19.15
C TRP A 380 0.19 11.78 20.20
N VAL A 381 0.02 10.58 20.75
CA VAL A 381 1.03 9.89 21.55
C VAL A 381 1.59 8.76 20.70
N VAL A 382 2.91 8.78 20.47
CA VAL A 382 3.63 7.74 19.73
C VAL A 382 4.41 6.90 20.73
N THR A 383 4.02 5.63 20.87
CA THR A 383 4.70 4.66 21.73
C THR A 383 5.67 3.83 20.90
N LEU A 384 6.91 3.77 21.37
CA LEU A 384 8.01 3.06 20.72
C LEU A 384 8.30 1.79 21.51
N SER A 385 8.29 0.63 20.84
CA SER A 385 8.82 -0.60 21.43
C SER A 385 10.32 -0.70 21.21
N PRO A 386 11.04 -1.55 21.97
CA PRO A 386 12.42 -1.88 21.65
C PRO A 386 12.57 -2.30 20.18
N ALA A 387 13.66 -1.87 19.55
CA ALA A 387 14.00 -2.28 18.20
C ALA A 387 14.38 -3.77 18.14
N VAL A 388 14.52 -4.30 16.92
CA VAL A 388 14.89 -5.70 16.67
C VAL A 388 16.22 -6.15 17.31
N SER A 389 17.07 -5.22 17.74
CA SER A 389 18.24 -5.50 18.59
C SER A 389 18.56 -4.44 19.61
#